data_AF-A0A559M2J8-F1
#
_entry.id   AF-A0A559M2J8-F1
#
_cell.length_a   1.000
_cell.length_b   1.000
_cell.length_c   1.000
_cell.angle_alpha   90.00
_cell.angle_beta   90.00
_cell.angle_gamma   90.00
#
_symmetry.space_group_name_H-M   'P 1'
#
loop_
_entity.id
_entity.type
_entity.pdbx_description
1 polymer ?
#
loop_
_entity_poly.entity_id
_entity_poly.type
_entity_poly.pdbx_seq_one_letter_code
_entity_poly.pdbx_strand_id
1 'polypeptide(L)'
;MTSKLIPQHPDDVMVIRDLVPGVTTLSVPFLRFGRIKFGGRATIVKLQSGSLAVFSPVALTPTVKSKLESLGNKVSYIAAPDLEHHIFLSAWASAFPSAHIIAPDGLAEKRAKLSQTDKDVTNVPITTVFTAANKRSIRISEEFDAEFEYEFVDAHPNKELVFVHKPSRTLIEADLLFNLPATEQYSRTGEDAGS
;
A
#
# COMPACT_ATOMS: atom_id res chain seq x y z
N MET A 1 9.07 -15.93 -4.98
CA MET A 1 10.22 -15.23 -5.66
C MET A 1 10.25 -13.74 -5.29
N THR A 2 9.85 -13.41 -4.06
CA THR A 2 9.79 -12.07 -3.44
C THR A 2 11.08 -11.68 -2.72
N SER A 3 11.87 -12.66 -2.28
CA SER A 3 13.14 -12.45 -1.56
C SER A 3 14.23 -11.73 -2.36
N LYS A 4 14.10 -11.64 -3.70
CA LYS A 4 15.00 -10.85 -4.56
C LYS A 4 14.55 -9.40 -4.77
N LEU A 5 13.30 -9.08 -4.41
CA LEU A 5 12.69 -7.78 -4.67
C LEU A 5 12.74 -6.86 -3.44
N ILE A 6 12.85 -7.45 -2.25
CA ILE A 6 12.78 -6.80 -0.95
C ILE A 6 14.11 -7.04 -0.21
N PRO A 7 14.62 -6.07 0.57
CA PRO A 7 15.79 -6.25 1.42
C PRO A 7 15.64 -7.42 2.39
N GLN A 8 16.76 -8.06 2.76
CA GLN A 8 16.78 -9.09 3.80
C GLN A 8 16.44 -8.51 5.18
N HIS A 9 16.89 -7.28 5.45
CA HIS A 9 16.63 -6.54 6.69
C HIS A 9 15.87 -5.23 6.38
N PRO A 10 14.56 -5.31 6.07
CA PRO A 10 13.79 -4.14 5.64
C PRO A 10 13.72 -3.03 6.70
N ASP A 11 13.85 -3.37 7.99
CA ASP A 11 13.82 -2.39 9.09
C ASP A 11 15.03 -1.45 9.07
N ASP A 12 16.20 -1.96 8.66
CA ASP A 12 17.47 -1.22 8.65
C ASP A 12 17.52 -0.15 7.57
N VAL A 13 16.75 -0.34 6.50
CA VAL A 13 16.76 0.51 5.29
C VAL A 13 15.45 1.26 5.06
N MET A 14 14.44 1.06 5.90
CA MET A 14 13.16 1.77 5.79
C MET A 14 13.27 3.22 6.26
N VAL A 15 12.66 4.15 5.53
CA VAL A 15 12.50 5.54 5.95
C VAL A 15 11.04 5.78 6.34
N ILE A 16 10.82 6.14 7.60
CA ILE A 16 9.51 6.55 8.10
C ILE A 16 9.49 8.08 8.21
N ARG A 17 8.49 8.72 7.59
CA ARG A 17 8.35 10.17 7.62
C ARG A 17 6.89 10.57 7.83
N ASP A 18 6.65 11.45 8.79
CA ASP A 18 5.38 12.16 8.93
C ASP A 18 5.41 13.35 7.97
N LEU A 19 4.63 13.29 6.89
CA LEU A 19 4.64 14.31 5.83
C LEU A 19 3.88 15.56 6.24
N VAL A 20 2.70 15.32 6.79
CA VAL A 20 1.74 16.31 7.30
C VAL A 20 0.97 15.65 8.44
N PRO A 21 0.28 16.43 9.31
CA PRO A 21 -0.49 15.84 10.40
C PRO A 21 -1.43 14.72 9.90
N GLY A 22 -1.30 13.54 10.49
CA GLY A 22 -2.11 12.37 10.17
C GLY A 22 -1.68 11.57 8.93
N VAL A 23 -0.65 11.97 8.18
CA VAL A 23 -0.15 11.22 7.01
C VAL A 23 1.32 10.85 7.20
N THR A 24 1.58 9.55 7.26
CA THR A 24 2.92 8.97 7.41
C THR A 24 3.25 8.12 6.18
N THR A 25 4.47 8.25 5.64
CA THR A 25 4.98 7.33 4.60
C THR A 25 6.00 6.36 5.16
N LEU A 26 5.98 5.13 4.65
CA LEU A 26 6.96 4.08 4.88
C LEU A 26 7.67 3.77 3.56
N SER A 27 8.85 4.35 3.35
CA SER A 27 9.63 4.22 2.13
C SER A 27 10.65 3.10 2.26
N VAL A 28 10.73 2.22 1.26
CA VAL A 28 11.64 1.07 1.25
C VAL A 28 12.33 0.95 -0.11
N PRO A 29 13.57 0.46 -0.17
CA PRO A 29 14.20 0.13 -1.44
C PRO A 29 13.48 -1.09 -2.06
N PHE A 30 13.29 -1.05 -3.37
CA PHE A 30 12.60 -2.10 -4.12
C PHE A 30 13.10 -2.12 -5.56
N LEU A 31 13.41 -3.32 -6.04
CA LEU A 31 13.90 -3.55 -7.39
C LEU A 31 12.78 -4.06 -8.29
N ARG A 32 12.37 -3.28 -9.29
CA ARG A 32 11.48 -3.76 -10.35
C ARG A 32 12.26 -4.70 -11.26
N PHE A 33 11.70 -5.89 -11.50
CA PHE A 33 12.35 -7.00 -12.22
C PHE A 33 13.73 -7.40 -11.67
N GLY A 34 14.04 -7.06 -10.41
CA GLY A 34 15.35 -7.30 -9.80
C GLY A 34 16.50 -6.48 -10.39
N ARG A 35 16.21 -5.39 -11.13
CA ARG A 35 17.23 -4.59 -11.83
C ARG A 35 17.06 -3.08 -11.65
N ILE A 36 15.83 -2.59 -11.75
CA ILE A 36 15.56 -1.14 -11.77
C ILE A 36 15.17 -0.68 -10.37
N LYS A 37 15.89 0.31 -9.84
CA LYS A 37 15.66 0.90 -8.51
C LYS A 37 14.42 1.79 -8.50
N PHE A 38 13.26 1.16 -8.36
CA PHE A 38 11.97 1.83 -8.34
C PHE A 38 11.61 2.37 -6.95
N GLY A 39 12.05 1.66 -5.91
CA GLY A 39 11.59 1.93 -4.55
C GLY A 39 10.13 1.50 -4.35
N GLY A 40 9.75 1.32 -3.09
CA GLY A 40 8.39 1.02 -2.65
C GLY A 40 7.96 1.99 -1.56
N ARG A 41 6.65 2.16 -1.41
CA ARG A 41 6.08 3.06 -0.41
C ARG A 41 4.75 2.51 0.08
N ALA A 42 4.56 2.52 1.40
CA ALA A 42 3.23 2.53 1.99
C ALA A 42 2.90 3.94 2.47
N THR A 43 1.60 4.26 2.49
CA THR A 43 1.08 5.47 3.12
C THR A 43 0.10 5.07 4.21
N ILE A 44 0.29 5.59 5.41
CA ILE A 44 -0.63 5.44 6.54
C ILE A 44 -1.32 6.79 6.73
N VAL A 45 -2.65 6.77 6.74
CA VAL A 45 -3.48 7.93 7.06
C VAL A 45 -4.25 7.63 8.34
N LYS A 46 -4.16 8.53 9.32
CA LYS A 46 -4.97 8.51 10.53
C LYS A 46 -6.23 9.35 10.30
N LEU A 47 -7.37 8.69 10.27
CA LEU A 47 -8.71 9.29 10.17
C LEU A 47 -9.06 10.06 11.44
N GLN A 48 -10.03 10.98 11.35
CA GLN A 48 -10.58 11.74 12.47
C GLN A 48 -11.19 10.84 13.55
N SER A 49 -11.72 9.69 13.15
CA SER A 49 -12.23 8.65 14.06
C SER A 49 -11.14 7.94 14.88
N GLY A 50 -9.86 8.18 14.57
CA GLY A 50 -8.71 7.48 15.12
C GLY A 50 -8.37 6.15 14.42
N SER A 51 -9.17 5.72 13.45
CA SER A 51 -8.86 4.58 12.58
C SER A 51 -7.69 4.89 11.65
N LEU A 52 -6.94 3.87 11.24
CA LEU A 52 -5.83 3.97 10.29
C LEU A 52 -6.22 3.32 8.97
N ALA A 53 -5.94 4.04 7.88
CA ALA A 53 -6.00 3.53 6.52
C ALA A 53 -4.58 3.37 5.97
N VAL A 54 -4.29 2.20 5.39
CA VAL A 54 -2.97 1.84 4.88
C VAL A 54 -3.06 1.58 3.39
N PHE A 55 -2.26 2.28 2.59
CA PHE A 55 -2.21 2.14 1.14
C PHE A 55 -0.89 1.52 0.74
N SER A 56 -0.91 0.54 -0.16
CA SER A 56 0.28 -0.16 -0.66
C SER A 56 1.14 -0.73 0.49
N PRO A 57 0.63 -1.74 1.23
CA PRO A 57 1.32 -2.25 2.40
C PRO A 57 2.75 -2.72 2.09
N VAL A 58 3.72 -2.31 2.92
CA VAL A 58 5.14 -2.76 2.89
C VAL A 58 5.41 -3.80 3.98
N ALA A 59 6.65 -4.26 4.17
CA ALA A 59 6.99 -5.20 5.23
C ALA A 59 6.53 -4.70 6.61
N LEU A 60 5.81 -5.54 7.36
CA LEU A 60 5.30 -5.23 8.70
C LEU A 60 6.40 -5.46 9.76
N THR A 61 7.45 -4.64 9.71
CA THR A 61 8.62 -4.73 10.58
C THR A 61 8.33 -4.28 12.03
N PRO A 62 9.22 -4.56 13.00
CA PRO A 62 9.06 -4.04 14.37
C PRO A 62 8.91 -2.51 14.41
N THR A 63 9.70 -1.76 13.62
CA THR A 63 9.59 -0.30 13.58
C THR A 63 8.25 0.16 13.00
N VAL A 64 7.72 -0.52 11.97
CA VAL A 64 6.37 -0.24 11.44
C VAL A 64 5.30 -0.50 12.51
N LYS A 65 5.38 -1.62 13.23
CA LYS A 65 4.43 -1.93 14.30
C LYS A 65 4.46 -0.88 15.41
N SER A 66 5.65 -0.48 15.86
CA SER A 66 5.79 0.60 16.85
C SER A 66 5.23 1.93 16.34
N LYS A 67 5.42 2.25 15.05
CA LYS A 67 4.81 3.43 14.45
C LYS A 67 3.28 3.34 14.45
N LEU A 68 2.70 2.20 14.07
CA LEU A 68 1.24 1.97 14.13
C LEU A 68 0.71 2.12 15.56
N GLU A 69 1.41 1.57 16.56
CA GLU A 69 1.09 1.73 17.98
C GLU A 69 1.05 3.20 18.39
N SER A 70 2.06 3.99 18.00
CA SER A 70 2.09 5.44 18.28
C SER A 70 0.93 6.22 17.62
N LEU A 71 0.36 5.69 16.53
CA LEU A 71 -0.77 6.29 15.83
C LEU A 71 -2.13 5.85 16.39
N GLY A 72 -2.17 4.80 17.24
CA GLY A 72 -3.37 4.26 17.88
C GLY A 72 -3.68 2.80 17.55
N ASN A 73 -2.85 2.15 16.73
CA ASN A 73 -2.90 0.73 16.32
C ASN A 73 -4.24 0.21 15.77
N LYS A 74 -5.14 1.10 15.34
CA LYS A 74 -6.47 0.75 14.85
C LYS A 74 -6.49 0.71 13.33
N VAL A 75 -5.80 -0.25 12.71
CA VAL A 75 -5.84 -0.42 11.24
C VAL A 75 -7.20 -0.95 10.82
N SER A 76 -8.01 -0.09 10.21
CA SER A 76 -9.39 -0.41 9.79
C SER A 76 -9.52 -0.52 8.28
N TYR A 77 -8.59 0.04 7.50
CA TYR A 77 -8.62 -0.02 6.05
C TYR A 77 -7.24 -0.39 5.50
N ILE A 78 -7.20 -1.34 4.58
CA ILE A 78 -5.98 -1.69 3.83
C ILE A 78 -6.32 -1.70 2.35
N ALA A 79 -5.67 -0.83 1.58
CA ALA A 79 -5.82 -0.74 0.15
C ALA A 79 -4.59 -1.34 -0.55
N ALA A 80 -4.84 -2.31 -1.44
CA ALA A 80 -3.94 -2.64 -2.54
C ALA A 80 -4.34 -1.76 -3.72
N PRO A 81 -3.62 -0.65 -3.99
CA PRO A 81 -4.08 0.35 -4.94
C PRO A 81 -4.09 -0.15 -6.39
N ASP A 82 -3.35 -1.20 -6.72
CA ASP A 82 -3.36 -1.80 -8.04
C ASP A 82 -3.06 -3.32 -7.96
N LEU A 83 -2.88 -3.95 -9.12
CA LEU A 83 -2.52 -5.36 -9.24
C LEU A 83 -1.06 -5.69 -8.87
N GLU A 84 -0.18 -4.73 -8.59
CA GLU A 84 1.23 -4.97 -8.22
C GLU A 84 1.52 -4.65 -6.74
N HIS A 85 0.76 -3.77 -6.10
CA HIS A 85 0.98 -3.26 -4.75
C HIS A 85 0.29 -4.09 -3.65
N HIS A 86 0.42 -5.42 -3.74
CA HIS A 86 -0.24 -6.37 -2.85
C HIS A 86 0.71 -7.37 -2.18
N ILE A 87 2.03 -7.23 -2.37
CA ILE A 87 3.03 -8.23 -1.95
C ILE A 87 2.90 -8.54 -0.45
N PHE A 88 2.72 -7.53 0.40
CA PHE A 88 2.60 -7.70 1.84
C PHE A 88 1.17 -7.83 2.36
N LEU A 89 0.17 -7.86 1.47
CA LEU A 89 -1.23 -7.88 1.88
C LEU A 89 -1.58 -9.08 2.77
N SER A 90 -0.97 -10.26 2.56
CA SER A 90 -1.19 -11.44 3.41
C SER A 90 -0.82 -11.17 4.88
N ALA A 91 0.35 -10.56 5.09
CA ALA A 91 0.89 -10.30 6.43
C ALA A 91 0.06 -9.23 7.15
N TRP A 92 -0.35 -8.18 6.44
CA TRP A 92 -1.21 -7.13 7.00
C TRP A 92 -2.62 -7.64 7.30
N ALA A 93 -3.24 -8.39 6.40
CA ALA A 93 -4.56 -8.98 6.65
C ALA A 93 -4.55 -9.97 7.82
N SER A 94 -3.46 -10.72 8.01
CA SER A 94 -3.28 -11.60 9.17
C SER A 94 -3.12 -10.82 10.48
N ALA A 95 -2.36 -9.71 10.46
CA ALA A 95 -2.17 -8.86 11.63
C ALA A 95 -3.43 -8.05 12.01
N PHE A 96 -4.25 -7.69 11.02
CA PHE A 96 -5.45 -6.87 11.19
C PHE A 96 -6.65 -7.56 10.51
N PRO A 97 -7.15 -8.67 11.06
CA PRO A 97 -8.17 -9.51 10.42
C PRO A 97 -9.54 -8.82 10.28
N SER A 98 -9.79 -7.75 11.04
CA SER A 98 -11.01 -6.94 10.95
C SER A 98 -10.89 -5.78 9.97
N ALA A 99 -9.73 -5.59 9.32
CA ALA A 99 -9.55 -4.48 8.39
C ALA A 99 -10.37 -4.70 7.11
N HIS A 100 -10.98 -3.62 6.65
CA HIS A 100 -11.68 -3.55 5.37
C HIS A 100 -10.66 -3.53 4.23
N ILE A 101 -10.66 -4.58 3.41
CA ILE A 101 -9.69 -4.72 2.31
C ILE A 101 -10.28 -4.10 1.04
N ILE A 102 -9.53 -3.17 0.45
CA ILE A 102 -9.90 -2.43 -0.77
C ILE A 102 -8.94 -2.81 -1.89
N ALA A 103 -9.47 -3.16 -3.06
CA ALA A 103 -8.64 -3.55 -4.19
C ALA A 103 -9.38 -3.41 -5.53
N PRO A 104 -8.64 -3.39 -6.66
CA PRO A 104 -9.24 -3.48 -7.98
C PRO A 104 -9.71 -4.90 -8.32
N ASP A 105 -10.52 -5.00 -9.37
CA ASP A 105 -10.88 -6.26 -10.00
C ASP A 105 -9.65 -7.02 -10.51
N GLY A 106 -9.72 -8.35 -10.48
CA GLY A 106 -8.60 -9.22 -10.88
C GLY A 106 -7.58 -9.51 -9.77
N LEU A 107 -7.56 -8.76 -8.67
CA LEU A 107 -6.58 -8.99 -7.61
C LEU A 107 -6.81 -10.34 -6.91
N ALA A 108 -8.07 -10.68 -6.63
CA ALA A 108 -8.41 -11.95 -5.98
C ALA A 108 -7.92 -13.16 -6.81
N GLU A 109 -8.17 -13.13 -8.12
CA GLU A 109 -7.79 -14.17 -9.07
C GLU A 109 -6.27 -14.26 -9.20
N LYS A 110 -5.58 -13.11 -9.31
CA LYS A 110 -4.11 -13.04 -9.34
C LYS A 110 -3.52 -13.67 -8.08
N ARG A 111 -4.05 -13.34 -6.90
CA ARG A 111 -3.58 -13.89 -5.62
C ARG A 111 -3.86 -15.38 -5.49
N ALA A 112 -5.03 -15.86 -5.91
CA ALA A 112 -5.37 -17.28 -5.91
C ALA A 112 -4.47 -18.13 -6.83
N LYS A 113 -3.99 -17.54 -7.94
CA LYS A 113 -2.97 -18.17 -8.78
C LYS A 113 -1.60 -18.16 -8.11
N LEU A 114 -1.19 -17.02 -7.54
CA LEU A 114 0.10 -16.88 -6.88
C LEU A 114 0.24 -17.80 -5.66
N SER A 115 -0.82 -17.98 -4.86
CA SER A 115 -0.82 -18.85 -3.67
C SER A 115 -0.53 -20.32 -3.98
N GLN A 116 -0.65 -20.75 -5.23
CA GLN A 116 -0.29 -22.11 -5.66
C GLN A 116 1.23 -22.31 -5.75
N THR A 117 2.00 -21.23 -5.84
CA THR A 117 3.46 -21.26 -6.08
C THR A 117 4.27 -20.44 -5.06
N ASP A 118 3.63 -19.51 -4.35
CA ASP A 118 4.26 -18.67 -3.33
C ASP A 118 3.53 -18.84 -2.00
N LYS A 119 4.20 -19.51 -1.05
CA LYS A 119 3.65 -19.84 0.27
C LYS A 119 3.36 -18.61 1.14
N ASP A 120 3.94 -17.45 0.82
CA ASP A 120 3.75 -16.21 1.58
C ASP A 120 2.51 -15.44 1.06
N VAL A 121 1.90 -15.91 -0.05
CA VAL A 121 0.66 -15.36 -0.61
C VAL A 121 -0.53 -16.19 -0.16
N THR A 122 -1.43 -15.60 0.62
CA THR A 122 -2.70 -16.21 1.01
C THR A 122 -3.88 -15.60 0.26
N ASN A 123 -4.97 -16.35 0.18
CA ASN A 123 -6.25 -15.80 -0.26
C ASN A 123 -6.78 -14.87 0.83
N VAL A 124 -6.81 -13.57 0.52
CA VAL A 124 -7.31 -12.52 1.42
C VAL A 124 -8.71 -12.14 0.93
N PRO A 125 -9.76 -12.24 1.76
CA PRO A 125 -11.08 -11.75 1.40
C PRO A 125 -11.03 -10.23 1.13
N ILE A 126 -11.42 -9.82 -0.08
CA ILE A 126 -11.51 -8.41 -0.44
C ILE A 126 -12.92 -7.93 -0.10
N THR A 127 -13.02 -6.87 0.70
CA THR A 127 -14.31 -6.31 1.15
C THR A 127 -14.94 -5.41 0.08
N THR A 128 -14.14 -4.53 -0.52
CA THR A 128 -14.57 -3.66 -1.64
C THR A 128 -13.71 -3.92 -2.86
N VAL A 129 -14.36 -4.35 -3.94
CA VAL A 129 -13.73 -4.57 -5.25
C VAL A 129 -14.20 -3.51 -6.24
N PHE A 130 -13.26 -2.69 -6.71
CA PHE A 130 -13.52 -1.71 -7.76
C PHE A 130 -13.53 -2.38 -9.14
N THR A 131 -14.55 -2.11 -9.93
CA THR A 131 -14.70 -2.61 -11.30
C THR A 131 -15.04 -1.45 -12.23
N ALA A 132 -14.83 -1.61 -13.53
CA ALA A 132 -15.24 -0.61 -14.51
C ALA A 132 -16.75 -0.29 -14.44
N ALA A 133 -17.58 -1.27 -14.03
CA ALA A 133 -19.02 -1.12 -13.94
C ALA A 133 -19.50 -0.34 -12.70
N ASN A 134 -18.79 -0.47 -11.57
CA ASN A 134 -19.22 0.12 -10.29
C ASN A 134 -18.42 1.37 -9.88
N LYS A 135 -17.34 1.72 -10.58
CA LYS A 135 -16.39 2.76 -10.14
C LYS A 135 -16.99 4.14 -9.84
N ARG A 136 -18.15 4.48 -10.40
CA ARG A 136 -18.83 5.76 -10.18
C ARG A 136 -19.81 5.76 -9.01
N SER A 137 -20.22 4.59 -8.53
CA SER A 137 -21.27 4.44 -7.52
C SER A 137 -20.83 3.68 -6.28
N ILE A 138 -19.70 2.96 -6.34
CA ILE A 138 -19.18 2.18 -5.23
C ILE A 138 -18.77 3.07 -4.05
N ARG A 139 -19.07 2.57 -2.84
CA ARG A 139 -18.81 3.20 -1.56
C ARG A 139 -18.03 2.22 -0.68
N ILE A 140 -17.04 2.72 0.08
CA ILE A 140 -16.22 1.87 0.95
C ILE A 140 -16.90 1.76 2.32
N SER A 141 -17.09 2.89 2.98
CA SER A 141 -17.83 3.03 4.23
C SER A 141 -18.14 4.51 4.46
N GLU A 142 -19.14 4.82 5.29
CA GLU A 142 -19.44 6.21 5.65
C GLU A 142 -18.23 6.92 6.27
N GLU A 143 -17.47 6.23 7.13
CA GLU A 143 -16.25 6.74 7.76
C GLU A 143 -15.14 7.05 6.74
N PHE A 144 -14.87 6.13 5.81
CA PHE A 144 -13.81 6.31 4.81
C PHE A 144 -14.20 7.38 3.78
N ASP A 145 -15.45 7.33 3.30
CA ASP A 145 -15.96 8.22 2.26
C ASP A 145 -16.13 9.67 2.78
N ALA A 146 -16.23 9.87 4.10
CA ALA A 146 -16.22 11.19 4.71
C ALA A 146 -14.88 11.92 4.49
N GLU A 147 -13.76 11.19 4.44
CA GLU A 147 -12.41 11.77 4.37
C GLU A 147 -11.71 11.57 3.02
N PHE A 148 -12.17 10.62 2.19
CA PHE A 148 -11.58 10.34 0.90
C PHE A 148 -12.52 10.60 -0.28
N GLU A 149 -11.94 11.09 -1.37
CA GLU A 149 -12.45 10.85 -2.73
C GLU A 149 -11.54 9.84 -3.40
N TYR A 150 -12.04 9.09 -4.39
CA TYR A 150 -11.24 8.09 -5.09
C TYR A 150 -11.72 7.88 -6.52
N GLU A 151 -10.79 7.52 -7.42
CA GLU A 151 -11.07 7.17 -8.81
C GLU A 151 -10.41 5.83 -9.15
N PHE A 152 -11.17 4.98 -9.84
CA PHE A 152 -10.64 3.75 -10.42
C PHE A 152 -10.32 3.95 -11.91
N VAL A 153 -9.03 3.98 -12.22
CA VAL A 153 -8.51 4.12 -13.59
C VAL A 153 -8.43 2.73 -14.21
N ASP A 154 -9.58 2.18 -14.58
CA ASP A 154 -9.73 0.83 -15.13
C ASP A 154 -8.99 0.60 -16.45
N ALA A 155 -8.67 1.68 -17.18
CA ALA A 155 -7.84 1.64 -18.38
C ALA A 155 -6.34 1.52 -18.10
N HIS A 156 -5.89 1.78 -16.85
CA HIS A 156 -4.50 1.61 -16.47
C HIS A 156 -4.11 0.12 -16.51
N PRO A 157 -2.93 -0.26 -17.04
CA PRO A 157 -2.53 -1.66 -17.17
C PRO A 157 -2.60 -2.47 -15.87
N ASN A 158 -2.29 -1.82 -14.73
CA ASN A 158 -2.34 -2.47 -13.41
C ASN A 158 -3.69 -2.32 -12.70
N LYS A 159 -4.71 -1.69 -13.30
CA LYS A 159 -5.99 -1.39 -12.64
C LYS A 159 -5.81 -0.51 -11.40
N GLU A 160 -5.44 0.75 -11.64
CA GLU A 160 -5.01 1.70 -10.60
C GLU A 160 -6.19 2.35 -9.84
N LEU A 161 -6.08 2.40 -8.52
CA LEU A 161 -6.92 3.16 -7.60
C LEU A 161 -6.16 4.35 -7.05
N VAL A 162 -6.73 5.53 -7.26
CA VAL A 162 -6.19 6.79 -6.79
C VAL A 162 -7.09 7.34 -5.70
N PHE A 163 -6.50 7.83 -4.62
CA PHE A 163 -7.22 8.37 -3.46
C PHE A 163 -6.80 9.81 -3.19
N VAL A 164 -7.76 10.67 -2.87
CA VAL A 164 -7.51 12.03 -2.38
C VAL A 164 -7.98 12.08 -0.93
N HIS A 165 -7.04 12.24 -0.01
CA HIS A 165 -7.36 12.54 1.38
C HIS A 165 -7.77 14.01 1.50
N LYS A 166 -9.07 14.27 1.66
CA LYS A 166 -9.66 15.62 1.66
C LYS A 166 -9.06 16.54 2.73
N PRO A 167 -8.92 16.12 4.02
CA PRO A 167 -8.41 16.99 5.06
C PRO A 167 -6.98 17.49 4.82
N SER A 168 -6.08 16.61 4.38
CA SER A 168 -4.67 16.97 4.15
C SER A 168 -4.37 17.43 2.73
N ARG A 169 -5.36 17.38 1.82
CA ARG A 169 -5.20 17.66 0.37
C ARG A 169 -4.07 16.82 -0.25
N THR A 170 -3.98 15.56 0.14
CA THR A 170 -2.94 14.65 -0.32
C THR A 170 -3.49 13.67 -1.33
N LEU A 171 -2.88 13.61 -2.51
CA LEU A 171 -3.10 12.56 -3.49
C LEU A 171 -2.25 11.34 -3.12
N ILE A 172 -2.87 10.17 -3.12
CA ILE A 172 -2.23 8.87 -2.91
C ILE A 172 -2.49 8.05 -4.18
N GLU A 173 -1.43 7.71 -4.87
CA GLU A 173 -1.41 6.88 -6.07
C GLU A 173 -0.23 5.92 -5.98
N ALA A 174 -0.21 4.92 -6.86
CA ALA A 174 0.81 3.89 -6.92
C ALA A 174 1.62 3.99 -8.22
N ASP A 175 1.06 3.51 -9.35
CA ASP A 175 1.77 3.43 -10.63
C ASP A 175 1.29 4.50 -11.64
N LEU A 176 0.51 5.49 -11.22
CA LEU A 176 0.00 6.54 -12.12
C LEU A 176 1.10 7.56 -12.46
N LEU A 177 1.91 7.93 -11.48
CA LEU A 177 3.02 8.87 -11.62
C LEU A 177 4.29 8.31 -10.97
N PHE A 178 5.43 8.52 -11.62
CA PHE A 178 6.72 8.06 -11.10
C PHE A 178 7.63 9.25 -10.82
N ASN A 179 8.12 9.32 -9.58
CA ASN A 179 9.15 10.28 -9.19
C ASN A 179 10.50 9.56 -9.05
N LEU A 180 11.21 9.42 -10.17
CA LEU A 180 12.51 8.78 -10.25
C LEU A 180 13.64 9.83 -10.37
N PRO A 181 14.85 9.55 -9.83
CA PRO A 181 15.24 8.32 -9.13
C PRO A 181 14.66 8.24 -7.71
N ALA A 182 14.54 7.02 -7.19
CA ALA A 182 13.90 6.70 -5.89
C ALA A 182 14.76 7.10 -4.67
N THR A 183 15.13 8.38 -4.60
CA THR A 183 16.16 8.92 -3.69
C THR A 183 15.84 8.66 -2.22
N GLU A 184 14.59 8.86 -1.79
CA GLU A 184 14.20 8.64 -0.40
C GLU A 184 14.25 7.15 -0.04
N GLN A 185 13.73 6.28 -0.92
CA GLN A 185 13.67 4.84 -0.73
C GLN A 185 15.05 4.20 -0.59
N TYR A 186 16.08 4.79 -1.21
CA TYR A 186 17.46 4.31 -1.14
C TYR A 186 18.35 5.09 -0.16
N SER A 187 17.83 6.14 0.49
CA SER A 187 18.65 7.04 1.34
C SER A 187 19.31 6.35 2.55
N ARG A 188 18.83 5.17 2.97
CA ARG A 188 19.41 4.37 4.06
C ARG A 188 20.18 3.13 3.60
N THR A 189 20.30 2.88 2.30
CA THR A 189 20.99 1.67 1.80
C THR A 189 22.50 1.89 1.59
N GLY A 190 22.94 3.14 1.50
CA GLY A 190 24.31 3.48 1.07
C GLY A 190 24.54 3.30 -0.43
N GLU A 191 23.49 2.99 -1.20
CA GLU A 191 23.54 2.87 -2.65
C GLU A 191 23.03 4.15 -3.35
N ASP A 192 23.52 4.41 -4.55
CA ASP A 192 22.94 5.46 -5.40
C ASP A 192 21.55 5.04 -5.93
N ALA A 193 20.62 5.99 -5.98
CA ALA A 193 19.25 5.72 -6.42
C ALA A 193 19.10 5.76 -7.96
N GLY A 194 20.05 6.37 -8.68
CA GLY A 194 20.00 6.57 -10.13
C GLY A 194 20.79 5.52 -10.94
N SER A 195 21.62 4.71 -10.28
CA SER A 195 22.47 3.68 -10.88
C SER A 195 21.74 2.41 -11.30
#